data_AF-A0A5J4LNS6-F1
#
_entry.id   AF-A0A5J4LNS6-F1
#
_cell.length_a   1.000
_cell.length_b   1.000
_cell.length_c   1.000
_cell.angle_alpha   90.00
_cell.angle_beta   90.00
_cell.angle_gamma   90.00
#
_symmetry.space_group_name_H-M   'P 1'
#
loop_
_entity.id
_entity.type
_entity.pdbx_description
1 polymer ?
#
loop_
_entity_poly.entity_id
_entity_poly.type
_entity_poly.pdbx_seq_one_letter_code
_entity_poly.pdbx_strand_id
1 'polypeptide(L)'
;MAAREANPQVRVVMRLYDDDFAATVSRTMRASYPDATTRSRSVSALAAPSFAAAMMGRHVLGVMPVERGSLLFTTVDVAGHPELEGRSLHHAFRENEWRVLAVGSALEPASPRSTDTLGGLRLDRPGFDWRPPHGRMLRAGDRVVVASTRRGLDFLMTGVQPHPTAPRV
;
A
#
# COMPACT_ATOMS: atom_id res chain seq x y z
N MET A 1 -22.38 13.18 22.48
CA MET A 1 -23.81 13.33 22.14
C MET A 1 -24.21 14.79 22.16
N ALA A 2 -23.91 15.53 23.24
CA ALA A 2 -24.12 16.98 23.36
C ALA A 2 -23.77 17.81 22.11
N ALA A 3 -22.59 17.61 21.50
CA ALA A 3 -22.22 18.35 20.27
C ALA A 3 -23.17 18.08 19.09
N ARG A 4 -23.71 16.86 18.98
CA ARG A 4 -24.62 16.43 17.92
C ARG A 4 -26.07 16.84 18.20
N GLU A 5 -26.47 16.88 19.47
CA GLU A 5 -27.75 17.47 19.89
C GLU A 5 -27.81 18.96 19.57
N ALA A 6 -26.70 19.68 19.78
CA ALA A 6 -26.61 21.10 19.44
C ALA A 6 -26.50 21.36 17.92
N ASN A 7 -25.80 20.49 17.18
CA ASN A 7 -25.67 20.58 15.74
C ASN A 7 -25.70 19.18 15.09
N PRO A 8 -26.85 18.76 14.53
CA PRO A 8 -26.99 17.43 13.91
C PRO A 8 -26.05 17.19 12.72
N GLN A 9 -25.55 18.23 12.06
CA GLN A 9 -24.67 18.12 10.88
C GLN A 9 -23.17 18.27 11.23
N VAL A 10 -22.83 18.36 12.51
CA VAL A 10 -21.44 18.47 12.92
C VAL A 10 -20.62 17.25 12.48
N ARG A 11 -19.47 17.52 11.87
CA ARG A 11 -18.47 16.50 11.52
C ARG A 11 -17.60 16.23 12.75
N VAL A 12 -17.57 14.99 13.20
CA VAL A 12 -16.85 14.59 14.42
C VAL A 12 -15.82 13.52 14.11
N VAL A 13 -14.59 13.74 14.56
CA VAL A 13 -13.53 12.73 14.59
C VAL A 13 -13.15 12.49 16.05
N MET A 14 -13.28 11.24 16.49
CA MET A 14 -12.89 10.81 17.83
C MET A 14 -11.58 10.04 17.76
N ARG A 15 -10.62 10.45 18.59
CA ARG A 15 -9.39 9.70 18.84
C ARG A 15 -9.62 8.76 20.01
N LEU A 16 -9.59 7.46 19.75
CA LEU A 16 -9.61 6.43 20.79
C LEU A 16 -8.27 5.69 20.82
N TYR A 17 -8.01 4.90 21.86
CA TYR A 17 -6.77 4.13 21.97
C TYR A 17 -6.91 2.73 21.36
N ASP A 18 -7.98 2.04 21.74
CA ASP A 18 -8.28 0.68 21.31
C ASP A 18 -8.96 0.63 19.93
N ASP A 19 -8.50 -0.25 19.05
CA ASP A 19 -8.97 -0.32 17.65
C ASP A 19 -10.37 -0.96 17.53
N ASP A 20 -10.60 -2.04 18.26
CA ASP A 20 -11.90 -2.74 18.26
C ASP A 20 -12.99 -1.85 18.85
N PHE A 21 -12.65 -1.09 19.89
CA PHE A 21 -13.52 -0.09 20.48
C PHE A 21 -13.76 1.08 19.50
N ALA A 22 -12.72 1.57 18.82
CA ALA A 22 -12.87 2.60 17.80
C ALA A 22 -13.78 2.16 16.64
N ALA A 23 -13.59 0.93 16.17
CA ALA A 23 -14.43 0.34 15.14
C ALA A 23 -15.88 0.19 15.62
N THR A 24 -16.08 -0.29 16.85
CA THR A 24 -17.40 -0.46 17.46
C THR A 24 -18.12 0.88 17.62
N VAL A 25 -17.49 1.89 18.21
CA VAL A 25 -18.07 3.24 18.33
C VAL A 25 -18.40 3.82 16.96
N SER A 26 -17.51 3.66 15.97
CA SER A 26 -17.76 4.14 14.61
C SER A 26 -18.98 3.46 13.97
N ARG A 27 -19.16 2.14 14.16
CA ARG A 27 -20.33 1.39 13.66
C ARG A 27 -21.61 1.80 14.38
N THR A 28 -21.60 1.86 15.71
CA THR A 28 -22.76 2.23 16.53
C THR A 28 -23.23 3.64 16.20
N MET A 29 -22.31 4.59 16.03
CA MET A 29 -22.65 5.97 15.67
C MET A 29 -23.23 6.06 14.25
N ARG A 30 -22.73 5.26 13.31
CA ARG A 30 -23.29 5.16 11.95
C ARG A 30 -24.69 4.55 11.93
N ALA A 31 -24.96 3.56 12.79
CA ALA A 31 -26.29 2.98 12.91
C ALA A 31 -27.28 3.92 13.60
N SER A 32 -26.84 4.62 14.64
CA SER A 32 -27.70 5.53 15.42
C SER A 32 -27.95 6.87 14.70
N TYR A 33 -27.00 7.31 13.88
CA TYR A 33 -27.06 8.56 13.13
C TYR A 33 -26.56 8.32 11.69
N PRO A 34 -27.41 7.78 10.79
CA PRO A 34 -26.98 7.43 9.43
C PRO A 34 -26.54 8.65 8.60
N ASP A 35 -27.21 9.79 8.77
CA ASP A 35 -26.90 11.04 8.05
C ASP A 35 -25.71 11.80 8.66
N ALA A 36 -25.16 11.29 9.76
CA ALA A 36 -24.05 11.90 10.46
C ALA A 36 -22.68 11.50 9.93
N THR A 37 -21.80 12.51 9.87
CA THR A 37 -20.37 12.26 9.63
C THR A 37 -19.62 12.15 10.95
N THR A 38 -19.69 10.98 11.58
CA THR A 38 -18.88 10.62 12.75
C THR A 38 -17.87 9.53 12.37
N ARG A 39 -16.62 9.71 12.78
CA ARG A 39 -15.56 8.71 12.65
C ARG A 39 -14.83 8.56 13.97
N SER A 40 -14.55 7.33 14.36
CA SER A 40 -13.67 7.01 15.48
C SER A 40 -12.47 6.23 14.96
N ARG A 41 -11.27 6.55 15.45
CA ARG A 41 -10.01 5.92 15.00
C ARG A 41 -9.04 5.75 16.16
N SER A 42 -8.33 4.61 16.17
CA SER A 42 -7.16 4.39 17.01
C SER A 42 -5.91 4.96 16.37
N VAL A 43 -5.13 5.76 17.11
CA VAL A 43 -3.84 6.27 16.60
C VAL A 43 -2.81 5.17 16.47
N SER A 44 -2.76 4.26 17.44
CA SER A 44 -1.85 3.11 17.39
C SER A 44 -2.17 2.23 16.19
N ALA A 45 -3.45 1.96 15.93
CA ALA A 45 -3.86 1.20 14.75
C ALA A 45 -3.58 1.93 13.44
N LEU A 46 -3.77 3.25 13.39
CA LEU A 46 -3.43 4.06 12.21
C LEU A 46 -1.92 4.11 11.95
N ALA A 47 -1.10 4.07 13.00
CA ALA A 47 0.36 4.15 12.88
C ALA A 47 1.03 2.79 12.63
N ALA A 48 0.44 1.69 13.12
CA ALA A 48 1.01 0.35 13.01
C ALA A 48 1.42 -0.06 11.57
N PRO A 49 0.64 0.23 10.52
CA PRO A 49 1.03 -0.06 9.14
C PRO A 49 2.36 0.59 8.71
N SER A 50 2.60 1.84 9.12
CA SER A 50 3.84 2.55 8.79
C SER A 50 5.05 1.95 9.51
N PHE A 51 4.88 1.57 10.79
CA PHE A 51 5.93 0.87 11.53
C PHE A 51 6.22 -0.51 10.95
N ALA A 52 5.18 -1.29 10.62
CA ALA A 52 5.33 -2.58 9.98
C ALA A 52 6.04 -2.49 8.62
N ALA A 53 5.65 -1.52 7.78
CA ALA A 53 6.31 -1.27 6.50
C ALA A 53 7.79 -0.92 6.69
N ALA A 54 8.13 -0.05 7.65
CA ALA A 54 9.51 0.30 7.96
C ALA A 54 10.34 -0.92 8.41
N MET A 55 9.74 -1.86 9.17
CA MET A 55 10.40 -3.08 9.63
C MET A 55 10.59 -4.13 8.52
N MET A 56 9.69 -4.18 7.53
CA MET A 56 9.75 -5.13 6.40
C MET A 56 10.85 -4.80 5.37
N GLY A 57 11.56 -3.67 5.54
CA GLY A 57 12.74 -3.31 4.76
C GLY A 57 12.41 -2.74 3.38
N ARG A 58 13.44 -2.71 2.52
CA ARG A 58 13.48 -1.92 1.26
C ARG A 58 12.38 -2.22 0.23
N HIS A 59 11.71 -3.36 0.33
CA HIS A 59 10.74 -3.81 -0.67
C HIS A 59 9.32 -3.35 -0.38
N VAL A 60 8.98 -2.94 0.84
CA VAL A 60 7.63 -2.47 1.20
C VAL A 60 7.63 -0.95 1.32
N LEU A 61 6.92 -0.30 0.40
CA LEU A 61 6.74 1.15 0.36
C LEU A 61 5.72 1.65 1.38
N GLY A 62 4.77 0.81 1.75
CA GLY A 62 3.78 1.13 2.76
C GLY A 62 2.67 0.09 2.81
N VAL A 63 1.84 0.22 3.83
CA VAL A 63 0.67 -0.63 4.06
C VAL A 63 -0.53 0.28 4.24
N MET A 64 -1.59 0.04 3.47
CA MET A 64 -2.84 0.78 3.57
C MET A 64 -3.94 -0.15 4.09
N PRO A 65 -4.53 0.14 5.26
CA PRO A 65 -5.72 -0.56 5.70
C PRO A 65 -6.90 -0.21 4.79
N VAL A 66 -7.66 -1.23 4.40
CA VAL A 66 -8.92 -1.14 3.65
C VAL A 66 -10.01 -1.87 4.43
N GLU A 67 -11.30 -1.64 4.11
CA GLU A 67 -12.40 -2.17 4.94
C GLU A 67 -12.38 -3.69 5.16
N ARG A 68 -11.74 -4.46 4.27
CA ARG A 68 -11.68 -5.93 4.32
C ARG A 68 -10.26 -6.50 4.51
N GLY A 69 -9.27 -5.68 4.90
CA GLY A 69 -7.90 -6.15 5.13
C GLY A 69 -6.84 -5.07 4.91
N SER A 70 -5.65 -5.47 4.48
CA SER A 70 -4.54 -4.55 4.20
C SER A 70 -4.02 -4.73 2.78
N LEU A 71 -3.82 -3.62 2.08
CA LEU A 71 -3.05 -3.58 0.84
C LEU A 71 -1.60 -3.22 1.15
N LEU A 72 -0.68 -4.02 0.63
CA LEU A 72 0.75 -3.78 0.68
C LEU A 72 1.19 -3.12 -0.61
N PHE A 73 2.00 -2.08 -0.53
CA PHE A 73 2.61 -1.43 -1.67
C PHE A 73 4.07 -1.85 -1.68
N THR A 74 4.52 -2.56 -2.71
CA THR A 74 5.87 -3.12 -2.76
C THR A 74 6.58 -2.82 -4.08
N THR A 75 7.91 -2.73 -4.03
CA THR A 75 8.76 -2.70 -5.23
C THR A 75 9.29 -4.09 -5.51
N VAL A 76 9.01 -4.58 -6.72
CA VAL A 76 9.40 -5.90 -7.20
C VAL A 76 10.21 -5.72 -8.48
N ASP A 77 11.36 -6.37 -8.57
CA ASP A 77 12.12 -6.45 -9.82
C ASP A 77 11.39 -7.40 -10.76
N VAL A 78 11.28 -7.07 -12.05
CA VAL A 78 10.53 -7.94 -12.98
C VAL A 78 11.32 -9.22 -13.30
N ALA A 79 12.65 -9.13 -13.34
CA ALA A 79 13.52 -10.28 -13.59
C ALA A 79 13.23 -11.43 -12.61
N GLY A 80 13.02 -12.63 -13.16
CA GLY A 80 12.84 -13.84 -12.35
C GLY A 80 11.43 -14.03 -11.81
N HIS A 81 10.47 -13.19 -12.20
CA HIS A 81 9.05 -13.37 -11.88
C HIS A 81 8.26 -13.73 -13.16
N PRO A 82 7.93 -15.02 -13.41
CA PRO A 82 7.18 -15.46 -14.58
C PRO A 82 5.79 -14.82 -14.73
N GLU A 83 5.26 -14.26 -13.65
CA GLU A 83 3.99 -13.57 -13.58
C GLU A 83 4.08 -12.09 -14.00
N LEU A 84 5.28 -11.57 -14.14
CA LEU A 84 5.56 -10.20 -14.55
C LEU A 84 6.37 -10.20 -15.86
N GLU A 85 7.46 -10.94 -15.92
CA GLU A 85 8.40 -10.94 -17.03
C GLU A 85 7.76 -11.39 -18.34
N GLY A 86 7.93 -10.58 -19.40
CA GLY A 86 7.40 -10.87 -20.72
C GLY A 86 5.87 -10.79 -20.81
N ARG A 87 5.18 -10.23 -19.80
CA ARG A 87 3.74 -9.99 -19.83
C ARG A 87 3.42 -8.51 -20.02
N SER A 88 2.28 -8.24 -20.62
CA SER A 88 1.72 -6.89 -20.60
C SER A 88 1.20 -6.55 -19.21
N LEU A 89 1.12 -5.27 -18.86
CA LEU A 89 0.52 -4.83 -17.59
C LEU A 89 -0.90 -5.35 -17.39
N HIS A 90 -1.69 -5.42 -18.46
CA HIS A 90 -3.02 -6.01 -18.41
C HIS A 90 -2.98 -7.51 -18.05
N HIS A 91 -2.08 -8.28 -18.66
CA HIS A 91 -2.00 -9.73 -18.43
C HIS A 91 -1.28 -10.10 -17.12
N ALA A 92 -0.47 -9.19 -16.57
CA ALA A 92 0.18 -9.35 -15.27
C ALA A 92 -0.77 -9.09 -14.08
N PHE A 93 -1.94 -8.46 -14.32
CA PHE A 93 -2.93 -8.20 -13.28
C PHE A 93 -3.57 -9.51 -12.78
N ARG A 94 -3.68 -9.65 -11.46
CA ARG A 94 -4.39 -10.76 -10.80
C ARG A 94 -5.44 -10.21 -9.86
N GLU A 95 -6.70 -10.52 -10.16
CA GLU A 95 -7.83 -10.09 -9.35
C GLU A 95 -7.68 -10.57 -7.91
N ASN A 96 -7.93 -9.68 -6.95
CA ASN A 96 -7.83 -9.95 -5.50
C ASN A 96 -6.43 -10.34 -4.99
N GLU A 97 -5.40 -10.33 -5.84
CA GLU A 97 -4.03 -10.68 -5.46
C GLU A 97 -3.10 -9.50 -5.63
N TRP A 98 -2.98 -8.94 -6.85
CA TRP A 98 -2.15 -7.77 -7.07
C TRP A 98 -2.45 -6.98 -8.35
N ARG A 99 -1.98 -5.73 -8.34
CA ARG A 99 -1.98 -4.84 -9.50
C ARG A 99 -0.69 -4.02 -9.56
N VAL A 100 -0.08 -3.97 -10.74
CA VAL A 100 1.02 -3.05 -11.01
C VAL A 100 0.47 -1.62 -11.12
N LEU A 101 1.06 -0.71 -10.34
CA LEU A 101 0.69 0.70 -10.28
C LEU A 101 1.66 1.59 -11.05
N ALA A 102 2.95 1.24 -11.05
CA ALA A 102 3.97 2.01 -11.71
C ALA A 102 5.10 1.12 -12.22
N VAL A 103 5.82 1.60 -13.23
CA VAL A 103 6.96 0.90 -13.80
C VAL A 103 8.13 1.87 -13.93
N GLY A 104 9.29 1.47 -13.42
CA GLY A 104 10.55 2.18 -13.50
C GLY A 104 11.67 1.27 -13.98
N SER A 105 12.90 1.78 -13.92
CA SER A 105 14.11 1.03 -14.28
C SER A 105 14.72 0.36 -13.05
N ALA A 106 15.10 -0.91 -13.15
CA ALA A 106 15.85 -1.59 -12.08
C ALA A 106 17.31 -1.10 -11.97
N LEU A 107 17.84 -0.50 -13.05
CA LEU A 107 19.18 0.09 -13.11
C LEU A 107 19.28 1.41 -12.36
N GLU A 108 18.16 2.11 -12.17
CA GLU A 108 18.15 3.32 -11.34
C GLU A 108 18.09 2.91 -9.86
N PRO A 109 19.10 3.31 -9.04
CA PRO A 109 19.08 2.99 -7.63
C PRO A 109 17.86 3.64 -6.99
N ALA A 110 17.08 2.84 -6.25
CA ALA A 110 15.99 3.36 -5.45
C ALA A 110 16.55 4.44 -4.51
N SER A 111 16.16 5.70 -4.72
CA SER A 111 16.73 6.80 -3.95
C SER A 111 16.43 6.60 -2.47
N PRO A 112 17.43 6.61 -1.57
CA PRO A 112 17.25 6.33 -0.15
C PRO A 112 16.52 7.45 0.62
N ARG A 113 16.05 8.50 -0.08
CA ARG A 113 15.51 9.74 0.52
C ARG A 113 14.00 9.70 0.73
N SER A 114 13.50 8.68 1.41
CA SER A 114 12.18 8.75 2.04
C SER A 114 12.30 8.51 3.54
N THR A 115 13.06 9.37 4.22
CA THR A 115 13.08 9.48 5.68
C THR A 115 11.82 10.16 6.23
N ASP A 116 10.92 10.61 5.37
CA ASP A 116 9.62 11.15 5.77
C ASP A 116 8.54 10.05 5.72
N THR A 117 8.67 9.05 6.58
CA THR A 117 7.66 7.98 6.78
C THR A 117 6.39 8.47 7.48
N LEU A 118 6.35 9.76 7.86
CA LEU A 118 5.19 10.44 8.43
C LEU A 118 4.26 11.01 7.34
N GLY A 119 4.75 11.15 6.11
CA GLY A 119 4.04 11.71 4.95
C GLY A 119 3.36 10.68 4.04
N GLY A 120 2.79 9.60 4.58
CA GLY A 120 2.03 8.63 3.79
C GLY A 120 2.80 7.99 2.63
N LEU A 121 2.08 7.23 1.79
CA LEU A 121 2.61 6.67 0.55
C LEU A 121 2.93 7.83 -0.42
N ARG A 122 4.17 8.33 -0.41
CA ARG A 122 4.62 9.24 -1.48
C ARG A 122 4.79 8.43 -2.77
N LEU A 123 3.71 8.37 -3.53
CA LEU A 123 3.61 7.73 -4.84
C LEU A 123 4.22 8.61 -5.96
N ASP A 124 4.96 9.66 -5.66
CA ASP A 124 5.61 10.55 -6.62
C ASP A 124 7.13 10.31 -6.66
N ARG A 125 7.55 9.05 -6.65
CA ARG A 125 8.98 8.71 -6.77
C ARG A 125 9.53 9.08 -8.15
N PRO A 126 10.62 9.86 -8.24
CA PRO A 126 11.34 10.03 -9.50
C PRO A 126 11.86 8.67 -9.98
N GLY A 127 11.80 8.42 -11.28
CA GLY A 127 12.23 7.15 -11.91
C GLY A 127 11.11 6.11 -12.12
N PHE A 128 9.88 6.40 -11.69
CA PHE A 128 8.71 5.55 -11.95
C PHE A 128 7.65 6.27 -12.79
N ASP A 129 7.19 5.62 -13.86
CA ASP A 129 5.99 6.00 -14.60
C ASP A 129 4.76 5.42 -13.89
N TRP A 130 3.93 6.31 -13.32
CA TRP A 130 2.70 6.00 -12.58
C TRP A 130 1.45 5.93 -13.45
N ARG A 131 1.57 6.20 -14.75
CA ARG A 131 0.48 6.02 -15.73
C ARG A 131 0.97 5.22 -16.93
N PRO A 132 1.53 4.02 -16.69
CA PRO A 132 2.06 3.22 -17.77
C PRO A 132 0.90 2.72 -18.66
N PRO A 133 1.07 2.69 -20.00
CA PRO A 133 0.05 2.16 -20.90
C PRO A 133 -0.27 0.70 -20.60
N HIS A 134 -1.55 0.30 -20.60
CA HIS A 134 -1.97 -1.08 -20.28
C HIS A 134 -1.32 -2.17 -21.15
N GLY A 135 -0.96 -1.84 -22.40
CA GLY A 135 -0.29 -2.74 -23.33
C GLY A 135 1.24 -2.80 -23.16
N ARG A 136 1.83 -2.02 -22.25
CA ARG A 136 3.28 -2.03 -22.01
C ARG A 136 3.71 -3.42 -21.53
N MET A 137 4.72 -3.97 -22.19
CA MET A 137 5.39 -5.21 -21.81
C MET A 137 6.40 -4.95 -20.70
N LEU A 138 6.33 -5.75 -19.64
CA LEU A 138 7.28 -5.75 -18.54
C LEU A 138 8.53 -6.56 -18.93
N ARG A 139 9.70 -5.93 -18.82
CA ARG A 139 10.99 -6.52 -19.19
C ARG A 139 11.79 -6.87 -17.94
N ALA A 140 12.71 -7.83 -18.02
CA ALA A 140 13.56 -8.23 -16.89
C ALA A 140 14.32 -7.06 -16.23
N GLY A 141 14.71 -6.03 -17.00
CA GLY A 141 15.35 -4.82 -16.48
C GLY A 141 14.41 -3.78 -15.85
N ASP A 142 13.10 -4.02 -15.84
CA ASP A 142 12.12 -3.14 -15.22
C ASP A 142 11.98 -3.43 -13.72
N ARG A 143 11.63 -2.40 -12.96
CA ARG A 143 11.19 -2.51 -11.57
C ARG A 143 9.76 -1.98 -11.49
N VAL A 144 8.88 -2.69 -10.80
CA VAL A 144 7.46 -2.32 -10.70
C VAL A 144 7.07 -1.98 -9.26
N VAL A 145 6.16 -1.01 -9.12
CA VAL A 145 5.40 -0.82 -7.88
C VAL A 145 4.11 -1.61 -8.00
N VAL A 146 3.86 -2.46 -7.01
CA VAL A 146 2.71 -3.36 -6.96
C VAL A 146 1.87 -3.04 -5.72
N ALA A 147 0.57 -2.90 -5.89
CA ALA A 147 -0.39 -3.02 -4.79
C ALA A 147 -0.82 -4.48 -4.71
N SER A 148 -0.61 -5.13 -3.57
CA SER A 148 -0.91 -6.54 -3.37
C SER A 148 -1.65 -6.80 -2.05
N THR A 149 -2.40 -7.88 -2.01
CA THR A 149 -2.84 -8.48 -0.74
C THR A 149 -1.69 -9.26 -0.12
N ARG A 150 -1.80 -9.66 1.15
CA ARG A 150 -0.79 -10.53 1.79
C ARG A 150 -0.54 -11.80 0.97
N ARG A 151 -1.62 -12.47 0.54
CA ARG A 151 -1.54 -13.67 -0.30
C ARG A 151 -0.83 -13.40 -1.62
N GLY A 152 -1.18 -12.30 -2.30
CA GLY A 152 -0.54 -11.91 -3.55
C GLY A 152 0.94 -11.61 -3.38
N LEU A 153 1.32 -10.96 -2.28
CA LEU A 153 2.73 -10.73 -1.96
C LEU A 153 3.47 -12.03 -1.68
N ASP A 154 2.91 -12.93 -0.87
CA ASP A 154 3.53 -14.22 -0.57
C ASP A 154 3.80 -15.00 -1.88
N PHE A 155 2.85 -14.99 -2.81
CA PHE A 155 3.02 -15.61 -4.12
C PHE A 155 4.17 -14.95 -4.92
N LEU A 156 4.21 -13.62 -5.00
CA LEU A 156 5.29 -12.90 -5.70
C LEU A 156 6.65 -13.14 -5.05
N MET A 157 6.73 -13.27 -3.72
CA MET A 157 8.00 -13.43 -3.00
C MET A 157 8.52 -14.88 -2.99
N THR A 158 7.64 -15.87 -3.15
CA THR A 158 8.02 -17.30 -3.11
C THR A 158 8.87 -17.74 -4.32
N GLY A 159 8.87 -16.95 -5.41
CA GLY A 159 9.65 -17.23 -6.62
C GLY A 159 11.04 -16.57 -6.72
N VAL A 160 11.47 -15.78 -5.73
CA VAL A 160 12.68 -14.95 -5.85
C VAL A 160 13.95 -15.77 -5.60
N GLN A 161 14.68 -16.10 -6.67
CA GLN A 161 16.12 -16.29 -6.57
C GLN A 161 16.77 -14.90 -6.51
N PRO A 162 17.52 -14.56 -5.45
CA PRO A 162 18.19 -13.26 -5.37
C PRO A 162 19.16 -13.13 -6.55
N HIS A 163 18.98 -12.09 -7.38
CA HIS A 163 19.99 -11.75 -8.37
C HIS A 163 21.28 -11.37 -7.61
N PRO A 164 22.43 -12.00 -7.89
CA PRO A 164 23.66 -11.66 -7.21
C PRO A 164 24.00 -10.22 -7.56
N THR A 165 23.99 -9.34 -6.55
CA THR A 165 24.61 -8.02 -6.63
C THR A 165 26.06 -8.25 -7.06
N ALA A 166 26.40 -7.88 -8.30
CA ALA A 166 27.76 -7.97 -8.78
C ALA A 166 28.70 -7.18 -7.84
N PRO A 167 29.84 -7.76 -7.45
CA PRO A 167 30.77 -7.10 -6.55
C PRO A 167 31.34 -5.84 -7.22
N ARG A 168 31.34 -4.73 -6.49
CA ARG A 168 32.09 -3.53 -6.88
C ARG A 168 33.58 -3.88 -6.88
N VAL A 169 34.23 -3.74 -8.03
CA VAL A 169 35.69 -3.69 -8.20
C VAL A 169 36.13 -2.24 -8.12
#